data_AF-A0A0G4MVB5-F1
#
_entry.id   AF-A0A0G4MVB5-F1
#
_cell.length_a   1.000
_cell.length_b   1.000
_cell.length_c   1.000
_cell.angle_alpha   90.00
_cell.angle_beta   90.00
_cell.angle_gamma   90.00
#
_symmetry.space_group_name_H-M   'P 1'
#
loop_
_entity.id
_entity.type
_entity.pdbx_description
1 polymer ?
#
loop_
_entity_poly.entity_id
_entity_poly.type
_entity_poly.pdbx_seq_one_letter_code
_entity_poly.pdbx_strand_id
1 'polypeptide(L)'
;KEQSFKLLDAFHDAGGNFIDTANNYQNEDSETFIGSWVKERDNRDLMFIATKFTTDYRSWALGKGKTVNFSGNHKKSLHMSVRDSLRKLQT
;
A
#
# COMPACT_ATOMS: atom_id res chain seq x y z
N LYS A 1 -6.16 12.25 -0.45
CA LYS A 1 -4.82 12.44 -1.07
C LYS A 1 -4.08 13.65 -0.53
N GLU A 2 -4.53 14.90 -0.76
CA GLU A 2 -3.80 16.11 -0.33
C GLU A 2 -3.49 16.14 1.18
N GLN A 3 -4.49 15.87 2.03
CA GLN A 3 -4.28 15.82 3.48
C GLN A 3 -3.32 14.70 3.90
N SER A 4 -3.33 13.57 3.20
CA SER A 4 -2.38 12.47 3.42
C SER A 4 -0.95 12.91 3.10
N PHE A 5 -0.76 13.67 2.02
CA PHE A 5 0.56 14.19 1.64
C PHE A 5 1.08 15.18 2.68
N LYS A 6 0.24 16.10 3.17
CA LYS A 6 0.62 17.03 4.25
C LYS A 6 1.07 16.30 5.52
N LEU A 7 0.38 15.21 5.88
CA LEU A 7 0.78 14.38 7.03
C LEU A 7 2.10 13.65 6.79
N LEU A 8 2.30 13.07 5.60
CA LEU A 8 3.53 12.38 5.24
C LEU A 8 4.73 13.32 5.18
N ASP A 9 4.54 14.52 4.61
CA ASP A 9 5.54 15.60 4.62
C ASP A 9 5.92 15.96 6.07
N ALA A 10 4.93 16.28 6.92
CA ALA A 10 5.19 16.62 8.31
C ALA A 10 5.87 15.50 9.11
N PHE A 11 5.51 14.24 8.86
CA PHE A 11 6.15 13.07 9.47
C PHE A 11 7.62 12.93 9.03
N HIS A 12 7.89 13.09 7.74
CA HIS A 12 9.24 13.01 7.18
C HIS A 12 10.12 14.17 7.66
N ASP A 13 9.60 15.40 7.65
CA ASP A 13 10.29 16.61 8.12
C ASP A 13 10.63 16.53 9.62
N ALA A 14 9.85 15.78 10.40
CA ALA A 14 10.12 15.47 11.80
C ALA A 14 11.14 14.32 12.00
N GLY A 15 11.74 13.79 10.93
CA GLY A 15 12.71 12.70 10.96
C GLY A 15 12.11 11.30 10.90
N GLY A 16 10.81 11.17 10.64
CA GLY A 16 10.13 9.88 10.46
C GLY A 16 10.54 9.20 9.16
N ASN A 17 10.85 7.91 9.22
CA ASN A 17 11.25 7.13 8.04
C ASN A 17 10.51 5.79 7.89
N PHE A 18 9.72 5.35 8.87
CA PHE A 18 9.01 4.07 8.83
C PHE A 18 7.52 4.26 8.59
N ILE A 19 7.02 3.74 7.47
CA ILE A 19 5.60 3.76 7.10
C ILE A 19 5.08 2.32 7.03
N ASP A 20 4.04 2.05 7.79
CA ASP A 20 3.33 0.77 7.79
C ASP A 20 1.98 0.90 7.08
N THR A 21 1.71 0.01 6.11
CA THR A 21 0.45 -0.04 5.37
C THR A 21 0.00 -1.49 5.16
N ALA A 22 -1.05 -1.70 4.38
CA ALA A 22 -1.53 -3.02 3.96
C ALA A 22 -2.26 -2.94 2.62
N ASN A 23 -2.27 -4.06 1.89
CA ASN A 23 -2.88 -4.14 0.57
C ASN A 23 -4.36 -3.72 0.51
N ASN A 24 -5.10 -3.79 1.62
CA ASN A 24 -6.52 -3.49 1.72
C ASN A 24 -6.85 -2.12 2.35
N TYR A 25 -5.88 -1.39 2.89
CA TYR A 25 -6.16 -0.16 3.64
C TYR A 25 -6.84 0.88 2.73
N GLN A 26 -8.04 1.28 3.14
CA GLN A 26 -8.92 2.19 2.40
C GLN A 26 -9.08 1.80 0.94
N ASN A 27 -9.52 0.56 0.68
CA ASN A 27 -9.78 0.07 -0.67
C ASN A 27 -8.57 0.27 -1.60
N GLU A 28 -7.37 -0.05 -1.11
CA GLU A 28 -6.09 0.07 -1.81
C GLU A 28 -5.53 1.50 -1.98
N ASP A 29 -6.23 2.53 -1.51
CA ASP A 29 -5.79 3.92 -1.66
C ASP A 29 -4.52 4.23 -0.86
N SER A 30 -4.33 3.60 0.30
CA SER A 30 -3.18 3.88 1.17
C SER A 30 -1.84 3.65 0.45
N GLU A 31 -1.64 2.47 -0.13
CA GLU A 31 -0.42 2.14 -0.89
C GLU A 31 -0.26 3.04 -2.11
N THR A 32 -1.37 3.37 -2.79
CA THR A 32 -1.35 4.25 -3.97
C THR A 32 -0.91 5.67 -3.61
N PHE A 33 -1.38 6.20 -2.48
CA PHE A 33 -1.01 7.53 -2.01
C PHE A 33 0.44 7.57 -1.51
N ILE A 34 0.87 6.56 -0.75
CA ILE A 34 2.26 6.45 -0.28
C ILE A 34 3.21 6.36 -1.48
N GLY A 35 2.95 5.47 -2.44
CA GLY A 35 3.80 5.32 -3.63
C GLY A 35 3.86 6.58 -4.48
N SER A 36 2.72 7.27 -4.65
CA SER A 36 2.69 8.57 -5.34
C SER A 36 3.51 9.63 -4.61
N TRP A 37 3.39 9.71 -3.29
CA TRP A 37 4.10 10.68 -2.46
C TRP A 37 5.61 10.44 -2.50
N VAL A 38 6.05 9.20 -2.30
CA VAL A 38 7.48 8.82 -2.32
C VAL A 38 8.13 9.16 -3.66
N LYS A 39 7.44 8.86 -4.76
CA LYS A 39 7.91 9.17 -6.10
C LYS A 39 7.97 10.68 -6.36
N GLU A 40 6.96 11.43 -5.91
CA GLU A 40 6.91 12.88 -6.11
C GLU A 40 7.98 13.62 -5.31
N ARG A 41 8.38 13.10 -4.13
CA ARG A 41 9.48 13.65 -3.31
C ARG A 41 10.86 13.10 -3.66
N ASP A 42 10.93 12.10 -4.54
CA ASP A 42 12.16 11.37 -4.87
C ASP A 42 12.94 10.87 -3.63
N ASN A 43 12.22 10.38 -2.63
CA ASN A 43 12.78 10.02 -1.32
C ASN A 43 12.73 8.51 -1.01
N ARG A 44 12.57 7.65 -2.02
CA ARG A 44 12.37 6.21 -1.83
C ARG A 44 13.43 5.56 -0.94
N ASP A 45 14.70 5.88 -1.17
CA ASP A 45 15.82 5.29 -0.43
C ASP A 45 15.94 5.79 1.00
N LEU A 46 15.25 6.90 1.33
CA LEU A 46 15.18 7.43 2.70
C LEU A 46 14.08 6.77 3.54
N MET A 47 13.15 6.05 2.90
CA MET A 47 11.97 5.51 3.55
C MET A 47 12.03 3.99 3.70
N PHE A 48 11.65 3.50 4.88
CA PHE A 48 11.28 2.11 5.12
C PHE A 48 9.76 1.96 4.99
N ILE A 49 9.30 1.16 4.03
CA ILE A 49 7.87 0.95 3.78
C ILE A 49 7.54 -0.52 3.99
N ALA A 50 6.70 -0.80 4.98
CA ALA A 50 6.16 -2.13 5.25
C ALA A 50 4.73 -2.23 4.70
N THR A 51 4.40 -3.36 4.09
CA THR A 51 3.02 -3.70 3.71
C THR A 51 2.67 -5.12 4.14
N LYS A 52 1.38 -5.45 4.06
CA LYS A 52 0.79 -6.70 4.51
C LYS A 52 -0.10 -7.27 3.44
N PHE A 53 -0.23 -8.59 3.48
CA PHE A 53 -1.23 -9.36 2.74
C PHE A 53 -1.98 -10.24 3.72
N THR A 54 -3.18 -10.70 3.34
CA THR A 54 -4.02 -11.76 3.96
C THR A 54 -5.49 -11.39 3.73
N THR A 55 -5.82 -10.12 3.89
CA THR A 55 -7.19 -9.59 3.78
C THR A 55 -7.66 -9.53 2.34
N ASP A 56 -8.96 -9.74 2.12
CA ASP A 56 -9.60 -9.57 0.82
C ASP A 56 -9.57 -8.09 0.38
N TYR A 57 -8.59 -7.74 -0.44
CA TYR A 57 -8.34 -6.36 -0.86
C TYR A 57 -9.04 -5.98 -2.17
N ARG A 58 -9.77 -6.91 -2.82
CA ARG A 58 -10.38 -6.67 -4.14
C ARG A 58 -11.89 -6.81 -4.17
N SER A 59 -12.52 -7.31 -3.10
CA SER A 59 -13.98 -7.46 -3.03
C SER A 59 -14.74 -6.15 -3.23
N TRP A 60 -14.19 -5.00 -2.82
CA TRP A 60 -14.81 -3.69 -3.00
C TRP A 60 -15.00 -3.31 -4.48
N ALA A 61 -14.09 -3.76 -5.36
CA ALA A 61 -14.12 -3.46 -6.79
C ALA A 61 -14.74 -4.59 -7.63
N LEU A 62 -14.51 -5.84 -7.26
CA LEU A 62 -14.90 -7.02 -8.05
C LEU A 62 -16.18 -7.71 -7.54
N GLY A 63 -16.66 -7.32 -6.35
CA GLY A 63 -17.80 -7.92 -5.69
C GLY A 63 -17.43 -9.17 -4.86
N LYS A 64 -18.22 -9.42 -3.80
CA LYS A 64 -18.06 -10.59 -2.93
C LYS A 64 -18.23 -11.90 -3.71
N GLY A 65 -17.48 -12.93 -3.32
CA GLY A 65 -17.57 -14.28 -3.89
C GLY A 65 -16.71 -14.52 -5.14
N LYS A 66 -16.18 -13.47 -5.77
CA LYS A 66 -15.26 -13.58 -6.92
C LYS A 66 -13.79 -13.46 -6.53
N THR A 67 -13.50 -13.24 -5.24
CA THR A 67 -12.20 -12.75 -4.76
C THR A 67 -11.45 -13.73 -3.87
N VAL A 68 -11.78 -15.02 -3.93
CA VAL A 68 -11.19 -16.07 -3.07
C VAL A 68 -9.65 -16.10 -3.12
N ASN A 69 -9.05 -15.83 -4.28
CA ASN A 69 -7.59 -15.82 -4.43
C ASN A 69 -6.92 -14.52 -3.94
N PHE A 70 -7.68 -13.46 -3.66
CA PHE A 70 -7.19 -12.17 -3.16
C PHE A 70 -7.17 -12.11 -1.62
N SER A 71 -7.41 -13.22 -0.93
CA SER A 71 -7.40 -13.32 0.53
C SER A 71 -6.74 -14.61 1.01
N GLY A 72 -6.51 -14.71 2.32
CA GLY A 72 -5.87 -15.84 2.98
C GLY A 72 -4.34 -15.90 2.81
N ASN A 73 -3.74 -16.88 3.47
CA ASN A 73 -2.29 -17.06 3.62
C ASN A 73 -1.67 -18.01 2.59
N HIS A 74 -2.44 -18.42 1.57
CA HIS A 74 -1.94 -19.36 0.58
C HIS A 74 -1.00 -18.67 -0.43
N LYS A 75 -0.10 -19.46 -1.02
CA LYS A 75 0.94 -18.99 -1.96
C LYS A 75 0.40 -18.08 -3.08
N LYS A 76 -0.75 -18.41 -3.67
CA LYS A 76 -1.36 -17.58 -4.74
C LYS A 76 -1.75 -16.17 -4.27
N SER A 77 -2.30 -16.02 -3.06
CA SER A 77 -2.70 -14.73 -2.47
C SER A 77 -1.47 -13.89 -2.15
N LEU A 78 -0.43 -14.50 -1.55
CA LEU A 78 0.87 -13.85 -1.32
C LEU A 78 1.43 -13.25 -2.62
N HIS A 79 1.59 -14.07 -3.67
CA HIS A 79 2.21 -13.59 -4.92
C HIS A 79 1.43 -12.46 -5.59
N MET A 80 0.09 -12.55 -5.63
CA MET A 80 -0.72 -11.49 -6.23
C MET A 80 -0.67 -10.21 -5.39
N SER A 81 -0.76 -10.34 -4.07
CA SER A 81 -0.71 -9.20 -3.15
C SER A 81 0.63 -8.47 -3.26
N VAL A 82 1.76 -9.19 -3.18
CA VAL A 82 3.10 -8.57 -3.31
C VAL A 82 3.25 -7.86 -4.66
N ARG A 83 2.87 -8.51 -5.77
CA ARG A 83 2.92 -7.91 -7.11
C ARG A 83 2.11 -6.61 -7.18
N ASP A 84 0.90 -6.62 -6.64
CA ASP A 84 -0.02 -5.49 -6.74
C ASP A 84 0.38 -4.35 -5.77
N SER A 85 0.84 -4.68 -4.57
CA SER A 85 1.41 -3.73 -3.62
C SER A 85 2.63 -3.02 -4.18
N LEU A 86 3.60 -3.73 -4.76
CA LEU A 86 4.78 -3.12 -5.41
C LEU A 86 4.38 -2.17 -6.55
N ARG A 87 3.39 -2.56 -7.36
CA ARG A 87 2.85 -1.70 -8.42
C ARG A 87 2.25 -0.41 -7.84
N LYS A 88 1.46 -0.50 -6.76
CA LYS A 88 0.83 0.67 -6.11
C LYS A 88 1.85 1.57 -5.42
N LEU A 89 2.85 0.96 -4.77
CA LEU A 89 3.95 1.65 -4.08
C LEU A 89 5.00 2.21 -5.06
N GLN A 90 4.97 1.81 -6.32
CA GLN A 90 5.89 2.28 -7.37
C GLN A 90 7.37 2.04 -7.04
N THR A 91 7.69 0.85 -6.52
CA THR A 91 9.04 0.43 -6.08
C THR A 91 9.34 -1.03 -6.41
#